data_AF-A0A2V5VMJ7-F1
#
_entry.id   AF-A0A2V5VMJ7-F1
#
_cell.length_a   1.000
_cell.length_b   1.000
_cell.length_c   1.000
_cell.angle_alpha   90.00
_cell.angle_beta   90.00
_cell.angle_gamma   90.00
#
_symmetry.space_group_name_H-M   'P 1'
#
loop_
_entity.id
_entity.type
_entity.pdbx_description
1 polymer ?
#
loop_
_entity_poly.entity_id
_entity_poly.type
_entity_poly.pdbx_seq_one_letter_code
_entity_poly.pdbx_strand_id
1 'polypeptide(L)'
;MGDVPNAEKGFRAIFSAAPFPGADLKLEWRREESGGNWYYNDRFKMEGWLCPALLKYFPTAPREIYVKVEPLNRESGVAVDLRI
;
A
#
# COMPACT_ATOMS: atom_id res chain seq x y z
N MET A 1 -7.26 -13.25 -3.67
CA MET A 1 -5.92 -13.08 -3.09
C MET A 1 -5.35 -14.49 -3.08
N GLY A 2 -4.20 -14.70 -3.74
CA GLY A 2 -3.41 -15.88 -3.40
C GLY A 2 -3.01 -15.74 -1.95
N ASP A 3 -3.09 -16.82 -1.18
CA ASP A 3 -2.63 -16.87 0.20
C ASP A 3 -1.24 -16.22 0.29
N VAL A 4 -1.10 -15.09 1.00
CA VAL A 4 0.23 -14.50 1.23
C VAL A 4 0.88 -15.40 2.28
N PRO A 5 1.86 -16.25 1.91
CA PRO A 5 2.31 -17.30 2.81
C PRO A 5 2.91 -16.68 4.07
N ASN A 6 2.51 -17.17 5.23
CA ASN A 6 2.92 -16.66 6.54
C ASN A 6 2.57 -15.18 6.79
N ALA A 7 1.44 -14.68 6.27
CA ALA A 7 1.02 -13.29 6.50
C ALA A 7 0.93 -12.90 7.98
N GLU A 8 0.67 -13.86 8.86
CA GLU A 8 0.66 -13.69 10.33
C GLU A 8 2.05 -13.35 10.89
N LYS A 9 3.13 -13.66 10.17
CA LYS A 9 4.51 -13.28 10.49
C LYS A 9 4.92 -11.93 9.88
N GLY A 10 3.97 -11.26 9.22
CA GLY A 10 4.16 -9.98 8.54
C GLY A 10 4.21 -10.12 7.02
N PHE A 11 4.01 -8.99 6.35
CA PHE A 11 4.04 -8.86 4.90
C PHE A 11 4.64 -7.50 4.53
N ARG A 12 5.03 -7.33 3.26
CA ARG A 12 5.42 -6.02 2.70
C ARG A 12 4.26 -5.48 1.88
N ALA A 13 3.90 -4.22 2.13
CA ALA A 13 2.96 -3.48 1.30
C ALA A 13 3.69 -2.34 0.57
N ILE A 14 3.56 -2.31 -0.75
CA ILE A 14 4.09 -1.25 -1.62
C ILE A 14 2.94 -0.37 -2.05
N PHE A 15 3.09 0.95 -1.93
CA PHE A 15 2.07 1.95 -2.25
C PHE A 15 2.55 2.84 -3.40
N SER A 16 1.66 3.16 -4.34
CA SER A 16 1.93 4.08 -5.46
C SER A 16 0.71 4.93 -5.78
N ALA A 17 0.92 6.20 -6.13
CA ALA A 17 -0.14 7.08 -6.65
C ALA A 17 -0.45 6.82 -8.14
N ALA A 18 0.41 6.07 -8.84
CA ALA A 18 0.22 5.65 -10.22
C ALA A 18 0.00 4.12 -10.29
N PRO A 19 -0.81 3.64 -11.25
CA PRO A 19 -0.96 2.20 -11.48
C PRO A 19 0.38 1.59 -11.84
N PHE A 20 0.62 0.36 -11.38
CA PHE A 20 1.84 -0.40 -11.71
C PHE A 20 1.53 -1.89 -11.88
N PRO A 21 2.33 -2.63 -12.68
CA PRO A 21 2.14 -4.06 -12.86
C PRO A 21 2.20 -4.83 -11.54
N GLY A 22 1.22 -5.70 -11.32
CA GLY A 22 1.16 -6.54 -10.11
C GLY A 22 0.61 -5.83 -8.87
N ALA A 23 -0.01 -4.66 -9.00
CA ALA A 23 -0.84 -4.10 -7.92
C ALA A 23 -2.03 -5.03 -7.63
N ASP A 24 -2.24 -5.35 -6.36
CA ASP A 24 -3.32 -6.23 -5.88
C ASP A 24 -4.61 -5.47 -5.60
N LEU A 25 -4.48 -4.20 -5.18
CA LEU A 25 -5.58 -3.36 -4.73
C LEU A 25 -5.49 -1.95 -5.32
N LYS A 26 -6.66 -1.37 -5.54
CA LYS A 26 -6.86 0.06 -5.75
C LYS A 26 -7.66 0.63 -4.59
N LEU A 27 -7.21 1.74 -4.06
CA LEU A 27 -7.82 2.49 -2.97
C LEU A 27 -8.22 3.86 -3.51
N GLU A 28 -9.47 4.26 -3.30
CA GLU A 28 -10.01 5.55 -3.76
C GLU A 28 -10.22 6.48 -2.57
N TRP A 29 -9.65 7.68 -2.64
CA TRP A 29 -9.81 8.67 -1.58
C TRP A 29 -11.28 9.05 -1.39
N ARG A 30 -11.70 9.22 -0.13
CA ARG A 30 -13.08 9.62 0.22
C ARG A 30 -13.14 10.91 1.00
N ARG A 31 -12.40 11.00 2.11
CA ARG A 31 -12.41 12.17 3.00
C ARG A 31 -11.15 12.21 3.88
N GLU A 32 -10.82 13.40 4.35
CA GLU A 32 -9.89 13.60 5.46
C GLU A 32 -10.65 13.50 6.79
N GLU A 33 -10.05 12.87 7.81
CA GLU A 33 -10.58 12.84 9.17
C GLU A 33 -9.44 12.64 10.17
N SER A 34 -9.45 13.42 11.26
CA SER A 34 -8.45 13.34 12.35
C SER A 34 -6.99 13.37 11.87
N GLY A 35 -6.71 14.18 10.83
CA GLY A 35 -5.38 14.34 10.22
C GLY A 35 -4.93 13.19 9.31
N GLY A 36 -5.72 12.13 9.18
CA GLY A 36 -5.51 11.06 8.21
C GLY A 36 -6.55 11.07 7.10
N ASN A 37 -6.50 10.07 6.23
CA ASN A 37 -7.31 10.01 5.02
C ASN A 37 -8.03 8.66 4.91
N TRP A 38 -9.34 8.70 4.74
CA TRP A 38 -10.15 7.52 4.46
C TRP A 38 -10.10 7.18 2.98
N TYR A 39 -9.82 5.91 2.69
CA TYR A 39 -9.84 5.35 1.35
C TYR A 39 -10.77 4.16 1.27
N TYR A 40 -11.51 4.09 0.17
CA TYR A 40 -12.42 3.00 -0.14
C TYR A 40 -11.75 1.96 -1.05
N ASN A 41 -11.98 0.69 -0.77
CA ASN A 41 -11.63 -0.41 -1.65
C ASN A 41 -12.90 -1.03 -2.24
N ASP A 42 -13.04 -0.94 -3.57
CA ASP A 42 -14.25 -1.44 -4.25
C ASP A 42 -14.38 -2.97 -4.22
N ARG A 43 -13.26 -3.69 -4.20
CA ARG A 43 -13.27 -5.17 -4.17
C ARG A 43 -13.84 -5.71 -2.86
N PHE A 44 -13.47 -5.11 -1.74
CA PHE A 44 -13.87 -5.55 -0.40
C PHE A 44 -15.03 -4.73 0.18
N LYS A 45 -15.50 -3.72 -0.55
CA LYS A 45 -16.59 -2.83 -0.14
C LYS A 45 -16.37 -2.24 1.26
N MET A 46 -15.13 -1.85 1.56
CA MET A 46 -14.73 -1.32 2.88
C MET A 46 -13.92 -0.04 2.76
N GLU A 47 -13.94 0.76 3.81
CA GLU A 47 -13.04 1.90 3.98
C GLU A 47 -11.92 1.57 4.97
N GLY A 48 -10.73 2.10 4.71
CA GLY A 48 -9.58 2.06 5.59
C GLY A 48 -9.02 3.45 5.82
N TRP A 49 -8.67 3.77 7.06
CA TRP A 49 -8.03 5.03 7.42
C TRP A 49 -6.51 4.90 7.30
N LEU A 50 -5.90 5.75 6.49
CA LEU A 50 -4.46 5.89 6.38
C LEU A 50 -4.01 7.08 7.22
N CYS A 51 -3.05 6.83 8.10
CA CYS A 51 -2.58 7.80 9.07
C CYS A 51 -1.86 9.00 8.40
N PRO A 52 -1.65 10.11 9.13
CA PRO A 52 -0.96 11.28 8.60
C PRO A 52 0.45 11.00 8.02
N ALA A 53 1.09 9.88 8.43
CA ALA A 53 2.40 9.49 7.91
C ALA A 53 2.41 9.22 6.41
N LEU A 54 1.24 9.01 5.78
CA LEU A 54 1.09 8.95 4.33
C LEU A 54 1.74 10.15 3.62
N LEU A 55 1.56 11.34 4.19
CA LEU A 55 2.06 12.60 3.63
C LEU A 55 3.58 12.78 3.73
N LYS A 56 4.30 11.84 4.37
CA LYS A 56 5.76 11.79 4.31
C LYS A 56 6.28 11.24 2.98
N TYR A 57 5.42 10.52 2.24
CA TYR A 57 5.77 9.85 0.98
C TYR A 57 5.02 10.42 -0.22
N PHE A 58 3.88 11.06 0.02
CA PHE A 58 3.09 11.73 -1.01
C PHE A 58 2.98 13.23 -0.69
N PRO A 59 3.15 14.13 -1.68
CA PRO A 59 3.06 15.57 -1.45
C PRO A 59 1.66 16.02 -1.00
N THR A 60 0.63 15.28 -1.41
CA THR A 60 -0.77 15.43 -0.97
C THR A 60 -1.40 14.04 -0.90
N ALA A 61 -2.57 13.92 -0.28
CA ALA A 61 -3.34 12.67 -0.30
C ALA A 61 -3.75 12.34 -1.75
N PRO A 62 -3.22 11.25 -2.36
CA PRO A 62 -3.55 10.91 -3.73
C PRO A 62 -5.02 10.55 -3.88
N ARG A 63 -5.66 10.87 -5.01
CA ARG A 63 -7.03 10.43 -5.29
C ARG A 63 -7.15 8.91 -5.39
N GLU A 64 -6.08 8.27 -5.87
CA GLU A 64 -5.99 6.83 -6.01
C GLU A 64 -4.65 6.35 -5.44
N ILE A 65 -4.69 5.23 -4.70
CA ILE A 65 -3.49 4.53 -4.25
C ILE A 65 -3.58 3.09 -4.73
N TYR A 66 -2.53 2.64 -5.42
CA TYR A 66 -2.35 1.28 -5.86
C TYR A 66 -1.45 0.57 -4.84
N VAL A 67 -1.87 -0.62 -4.39
CA VAL A 67 -1.17 -1.38 -3.35
C VAL A 67 -0.82 -2.76 -3.88
N LYS A 68 0.44 -3.17 -3.72
CA LYS A 68 0.87 -4.55 -3.87
C LYS A 68 1.21 -5.11 -2.49
N VAL A 69 0.72 -6.30 -2.19
CA VAL A 69 0.98 -7.03 -0.96
C VAL A 69 1.81 -8.26 -1.31
N GLU A 70 2.98 -8.40 -0.70
CA GLU A 70 3.87 -9.52 -0.96
C GLU A 70 4.45 -10.12 0.32
N PRO A 71 4.85 -11.40 0.30
CA PRO A 71 5.35 -12.09 1.48
C PRO A 71 6.60 -11.40 2.02
N LEU A 72 6.74 -11.34 3.34
CA LEU A 72 7.95 -10.84 3.96
C LEU A 72 9.02 -11.93 3.90
N ASN A 73 9.85 -11.94 2.85
CA ASN A 73 11.02 -12.81 2.82
C ASN A 73 12.09 -12.28 3.79
N ARG A 74 12.27 -12.95 4.93
CA ARG A 74 13.26 -12.58 5.96
C ARG A 74 14.72 -12.75 5.52
N GLU A 75 14.98 -13.32 4.34
CA GLU A 75 16.31 -13.41 3.73
C GLU A 75 16.64 -12.22 2.82
N SER A 76 15.80 -11.18 2.78
CA SER A 76 16.10 -9.95 2.06
C SER A 76 16.89 -8.99 2.95
N GLY A 77 18.16 -9.32 3.19
CA GLY A 77 19.16 -8.26 3.37
C GLY A 77 19.00 -7.28 2.21
N VAL A 78 19.07 -5.99 2.49
CA VAL A 78 19.04 -4.92 1.48
C VAL A 78 20.18 -5.16 0.49
N ALA A 79 19.91 -5.87 -0.61
CA ALA A 79 20.69 -5.77 -1.81
C ALA A 79 20.10 -4.59 -2.59
N VAL A 80 20.61 -3.40 -2.29
CA VAL A 80 20.67 -2.36 -3.32
C VAL A 80 21.64 -2.87 -4.38
N ASP A 81 21.16 -3.70 -5.31
CA ASP A 81 21.89 -3.93 -6.56
C ASP A 81 21.70 -2.67 -7.40
N LEU A 82 22.52 -1.66 -7.11
CA LEU A 82 22.75 -0.56 -8.02
C LEU A 82 23.58 -1.14 -9.18
N ARG A 83 22.91 -1.73 -10.16
CA ARG A 83 23.52 -2.00 -11.45
C ARG A 83 23.18 -0.87 -12.41
N ILE A 84 24.22 -0.05 -12.55
CA ILE A 84 24.59 0.92 -13.59
C ILE A 84 23.65 2.10 -13.82
#